data_AF-A0A5P8W0K1-F1
#
_entry.id   AF-A0A5P8W0K1-F1
#
_cell.length_a   1.000
_cell.length_b   1.000
_cell.length_c   1.000
_cell.angle_alpha   90.00
_cell.angle_beta   90.00
_cell.angle_gamma   90.00
#
_symmetry.space_group_name_H-M   'P 1'
#
loop_
_entity.id
_entity.type
_entity.pdbx_description
1 polymer ?
#
loop_
_entity_poly.entity_id
_entity_poly.type
_entity_poly.pdbx_seq_one_letter_code
_entity_poly.pdbx_strand_id
1 'polypeptide(L)' 'MADNNNQSAYLVKFLTTAPVAATIWLFITAGILIEFNRFFPDLLFHPLP' A
#
# COMPACT_ATOMS: atom_id res chain seq x y z
N MET A 1 -11.80 -34.61 7.46
CA MET A 1 -11.98 -33.95 6.16
C MET A 1 -11.30 -32.60 6.22
N ALA A 2 -10.26 -32.36 5.41
CA ALA A 2 -9.70 -31.02 5.25
C ALA A 2 -10.63 -30.22 4.33
N ASP A 3 -11.23 -29.17 4.87
CA ASP A 3 -12.16 -28.32 4.13
C ASP A 3 -11.35 -27.35 3.26
N ASN A 4 -11.12 -27.77 2.02
CA ASN A 4 -10.36 -27.10 0.96
C ASN A 4 -11.00 -25.79 0.47
N ASN A 5 -12.20 -25.48 0.96
CA ASN A 5 -13.02 -24.32 0.63
C ASN A 5 -12.55 -23.03 1.35
N ASN A 6 -11.72 -23.17 2.41
CA ASN A 6 -11.37 -22.06 3.31
C ASN A 6 -9.99 -21.44 3.05
N GLN A 7 -9.26 -21.92 2.04
CA GLN A 7 -7.90 -21.45 1.75
C GLN A 7 -7.84 -19.93 1.51
N SER A 8 -8.84 -19.38 0.79
CA SER A 8 -8.99 -17.94 0.58
C SER A 8 -9.18 -17.18 1.90
N ALA A 9 -9.94 -17.72 2.85
CA ALA A 9 -10.18 -17.08 4.14
C ALA A 9 -8.89 -16.97 4.98
N TYR A 10 -8.03 -18.00 4.96
CA TYR A 10 -6.73 -17.95 5.61
C TYR A 10 -5.78 -16.94 4.97
N LEU A 11 -5.80 -16.83 3.63
CA LEU A 11 -5.02 -15.82 2.91
C LEU A 11 -5.47 -14.39 3.28
N VAL A 12 -6.77 -14.11 3.30
CA VAL A 12 -7.29 -12.79 3.70
C VAL A 12 -6.90 -12.47 5.15
N LYS A 13 -6.94 -13.46 6.05
CA LYS A 13 -6.52 -13.28 7.44
C LYS A 13 -5.04 -12.94 7.58
N PHE A 14 -4.18 -13.54 6.75
CA PHE A 14 -2.76 -13.20 6.68
C PHE A 14 -2.53 -11.77 6.15
N LEU A 15 -3.21 -11.40 5.07
CA LEU A 15 -3.12 -10.04 4.49
C LEU A 15 -3.61 -8.94 5.44
N THR A 16 -4.55 -9.26 6.33
CA THR A 16 -5.10 -8.33 7.33
C THR A 16 -4.22 -8.23 8.58
N THR A 17 -3.12 -8.99 8.70
CA THR A 17 -2.20 -8.82 9.83
C THR A 17 -1.55 -7.43 9.79
N ALA A 18 -1.39 -6.80 10.95
CA ALA A 18 -0.86 -5.45 11.08
C ALA A 18 0.42 -5.17 10.25
N PRO A 19 1.48 -6.02 10.30
CA PRO A 19 2.69 -5.76 9.52
C PRO A 19 2.47 -5.89 8.00
N VAL A 20 1.65 -6.85 7.54
CA VAL A 20 1.42 -7.09 6.10
C VAL A 20 0.56 -5.98 5.51
N ALA A 21 -0.54 -5.63 6.19
CA ALA A 21 -1.41 -4.54 5.80
C ALA A 21 -0.65 -3.20 5.79
N ALA A 22 0.18 -2.93 6.81
CA ALA A 22 1.01 -1.73 6.86
C ALA A 22 2.01 -1.67 5.70
N THR A 23 2.64 -2.79 5.35
CA THR A 23 3.59 -2.85 4.23
C THR A 23 2.91 -2.54 2.90
N ILE A 24 1.73 -3.12 2.64
CA ILE A 24 0.95 -2.85 1.42
C ILE A 24 0.57 -1.36 1.36
N TRP A 25 0.09 -0.81 2.47
CA TRP A 25 -0.33 0.59 2.55
C TRP A 25 0.83 1.57 2.32
N LEU A 26 1.95 1.35 3.01
CA LEU A 26 3.14 2.18 2.87
C LEU A 26 3.80 2.02 1.51
N PHE A 27 3.76 0.83 0.89
CA PHE A 27 4.27 0.62 -0.46
C PHE A 27 3.48 1.45 -1.48
N ILE A 28 2.16 1.44 -1.41
CA ILE A 28 1.30 2.27 -2.28
C ILE A 28 1.55 3.76 -2.01
N THR A 29 1.58 4.17 -0.74
CA THR A 29 1.83 5.56 -0.34
C THR A 29 3.18 6.06 -0.83
N ALA A 30 4.23 5.25 -0.66
CA ALA A 30 5.58 5.55 -1.13
C ALA A 30 5.63 5.63 -2.66
N GLY A 31 5.00 4.69 -3.36
CA GLY A 31 4.87 4.73 -4.82
C GLY A 31 4.23 6.04 -5.30
N ILE A 32 3.12 6.45 -4.69
CA ILE A 32 2.45 7.72 -5.02
C ILE A 32 3.41 8.91 -4.79
N LEU A 33 4.07 8.99 -3.64
CA LEU A 33 5.00 10.08 -3.31
C LEU A 33 6.21 10.12 -4.26
N ILE A 34 6.77 8.97 -4.61
CA ILE A 34 7.92 8.85 -5.52
C ILE A 34 7.52 9.30 -6.92
N GLU A 35 6.40 8.80 -7.44
CA GLU A 35 5.92 9.14 -8.77
C GLU A 35 5.53 10.63 -8.85
N PHE A 36 4.89 11.16 -7.80
CA PHE A 36 4.56 12.58 -7.69
C PHE A 36 5.81 13.46 -7.71
N ASN A 37 6.82 13.16 -6.88
CA ASN A 37 8.08 13.89 -6.88
C ASN A 37 8.93 13.61 -8.15
N ARG A 38 8.69 12.53 -8.90
CA ARG A 38 9.33 12.34 -10.21
C ARG A 38 8.76 13.28 -11.26
N PHE A 39 7.43 13.51 -11.24
CA PHE A 39 6.77 14.42 -12.17
C PHE A 39 6.87 15.89 -11.74
N PHE A 40 6.93 16.16 -10.44
CA PHE A 40 7.03 17.50 -9.83
C PHE A 40 8.15 17.56 -8.77
N PRO A 41 9.42 17.54 -9.17
CA PRO A 41 10.57 17.34 -8.27
C PRO A 41 10.85 18.47 -7.29
N ASP A 42 10.43 19.70 -7.60
CA ASP A 42 10.91 20.89 -6.90
C ASP A 42 9.76 21.71 -6.27
N LEU A 43 8.81 21.03 -5.62
CA LEU A 43 7.68 21.67 -4.90
C LEU A 43 8.06 22.03 -3.45
N LEU A 44 8.99 22.97 -3.28
CA LEU A 44 9.35 23.49 -1.94
C LEU A 44 8.19 24.25 -1.27
N PHE A 45 7.39 24.94 -2.07
CA PHE A 45 6.17 25.63 -1.66
C PHE A 45 5.11 25.49 -2.76
N HIS A 46 3.84 25.62 -2.38
CA HIS A 46 2.76 25.65 -3.35
C HIS A 46 2.89 26.92 -4.21
N PRO A 47 2.90 26.82 -5.56
CA PRO A 47 2.88 27.99 -6.42
C PRO A 47 1.49 28.63 -6.34
N LEU A 48 1.33 29.54 -5.38
CA LEU A 48 0.17 30.42 -5.31
C LEU A 48 0.12 31.28 -6.60
N PRO A 49 -1.07 31.62 -7.12
CA PRO A 49 -1.21 32.61 -8.17
C PRO A 49 -0.79 34.01 -7.69
#